data_AF-A0AAD5WZ48-F1
#
_entry.id   AF-A0AAD5WZ48-F1
#
_cell.length_a   1.000
_cell.length_b   1.000
_cell.length_c   1.000
_cell.angle_alpha   90.00
_cell.angle_beta   90.00
_cell.angle_gamma   90.00
#
_symmetry.space_group_name_H-M   'P 1'
#
loop_
_entity.id
_entity.type
_entity.pdbx_description
1 polymer ?
#
loop_
_entity_poly.entity_id
_entity_poly.type
_entity_poly.pdbx_seq_one_letter_code
_entity_poly.pdbx_strand_id
1 'polypeptide(L)'
;KKDKRNQKKAKGTYSLKGNIYISSLAMFVDSSERESQYFVIKVLWRDVPNMESFALRCRNLEEVDVWKGCLDELMAQKQMKKED
;
A
#
# COMPACT_ATOMS: atom_id res chain seq x y z
N LYS A 1 -7.35 -7.59 46.11
CA LYS A 1 -6.97 -8.47 44.99
C LYS A 1 -7.08 -7.66 43.69
N LYS A 2 -6.03 -7.63 42.87
CA LYS A 2 -5.96 -6.88 41.59
C LYS A 2 -6.67 -7.67 40.50
N ASP A 3 -7.75 -7.14 39.92
CA ASP A 3 -8.28 -7.66 38.65
C ASP A 3 -7.57 -7.00 37.48
N LYS A 4 -6.67 -7.79 36.88
CA LYS A 4 -5.96 -7.49 35.64
C LYS A 4 -6.85 -7.89 34.46
N ARG A 5 -6.99 -6.94 33.53
CA ARG A 5 -7.05 -7.14 32.07
C ARG A 5 -8.32 -7.80 31.52
N ASN A 6 -9.23 -6.95 31.06
CA ASN A 6 -9.95 -7.22 29.83
C ASN A 6 -10.18 -5.93 29.03
N GLN A 7 -9.08 -5.25 28.67
CA GLN A 7 -9.14 -4.28 27.58
C GLN A 7 -9.36 -5.09 26.29
N LYS A 8 -10.63 -5.30 25.94
CA LYS A 8 -11.01 -5.67 24.58
C LYS A 8 -10.44 -4.57 23.69
N LYS A 9 -9.38 -4.87 22.93
CA LYS A 9 -8.86 -4.00 21.87
C LYS A 9 -10.09 -3.55 21.07
N ALA A 10 -10.31 -2.24 20.98
CA ALA A 10 -11.39 -1.68 20.18
C ALA A 10 -11.33 -2.34 18.81
N LYS A 11 -12.35 -3.14 18.46
CA LYS A 11 -12.44 -3.73 17.12
C LYS A 11 -12.58 -2.55 16.16
N GLY A 12 -11.52 -2.23 15.43
CA GLY A 12 -11.60 -1.27 14.35
C GLY A 12 -12.67 -1.74 13.37
N THR A 13 -13.65 -0.90 13.09
CA THR A 13 -14.60 -1.14 12.01
C THR A 13 -13.93 -0.68 10.72
N TYR A 14 -13.66 -1.61 9.82
CA TYR A 14 -13.13 -1.30 8.50
C TYR A 14 -14.27 -1.34 7.49
N SER A 15 -14.28 -0.36 6.58
CA SER A 15 -15.23 -0.32 5.47
C SER A 15 -14.47 -0.36 4.15
N LEU A 16 -14.95 -1.17 3.21
CA LEU A 16 -14.41 -1.22 1.87
C LEU A 16 -14.64 0.14 1.19
N LYS A 17 -13.57 0.75 0.67
CA LYS A 17 -13.63 2.02 -0.08
C LYS A 17 -13.49 1.84 -1.59
N GLY A 18 -12.88 0.74 -2.02
CA GLY A 18 -12.67 0.43 -3.43
C GLY A 18 -11.74 -0.78 -3.60
N ASN A 19 -11.67 -1.27 -4.83
CA ASN A 19 -10.79 -2.38 -5.22
C ASN A 19 -9.85 -1.89 -6.32
N ILE A 20 -8.58 -2.27 -6.23
CA ILE A 20 -7.59 -2.03 -7.28
C ILE A 20 -7.06 -3.39 -7.71
N TYR A 21 -7.24 -3.71 -8.98
CA TYR A 21 -6.80 -4.99 -9.52
C TYR A 21 -5.30 -4.93 -9.83
N ILE A 22 -4.57 -6.00 -9.52
CA ILE A 22 -3.12 -6.08 -9.82
C ILE A 22 -2.88 -5.89 -11.32
N SER A 23 -3.76 -6.41 -12.18
CA SER A 23 -3.69 -6.24 -13.63
C SER A 23 -3.76 -4.78 -14.09
N SER A 24 -4.43 -3.89 -13.34
CA SER A 24 -4.55 -2.47 -13.68
C SER A 24 -3.40 -1.60 -13.17
N LEU A 25 -2.55 -2.12 -12.26
CA LEU A 25 -1.40 -1.38 -11.72
C LEU A 25 -0.44 -0.94 -12.84
N ALA A 26 -0.20 0.36 -12.96
CA ALA A 26 0.68 0.91 -13.97
C ALA A 26 2.12 0.98 -13.47
N MET A 27 2.32 1.61 -12.32
CA MET A 27 3.61 1.77 -11.66
C MET A 27 3.42 2.28 -10.23
N PHE A 28 4.50 2.35 -9.47
CA PHE A 28 4.55 3.05 -8.20
C PHE A 28 5.81 3.93 -8.11
N VAL A 29 5.74 4.99 -7.30
CA VAL A 29 6.82 5.96 -7.11
C VAL A 29 7.05 6.16 -5.62
N ASP A 30 8.26 5.89 -5.16
CA ASP A 30 8.70 6.25 -3.83
C ASP A 30 8.96 7.76 -3.77
N SER A 31 8.16 8.48 -2.99
CA SER A 31 8.28 9.92 -2.75
C SER A 31 8.75 10.20 -1.32
N SER A 32 9.47 9.25 -0.70
CA SER A 32 9.87 9.36 0.69
C SER A 32 11.09 10.28 0.86
N GLU A 33 11.00 11.19 1.83
CA GLU A 33 12.05 12.13 2.22
C GLU A 33 12.39 11.91 3.71
N ARG A 34 13.63 11.50 3.96
CA ARG A 34 14.09 11.12 5.31
C ARG A 34 14.16 12.32 6.27
N GLU A 35 14.62 13.47 5.77
CA GLU A 35 14.83 14.67 6.58
C GLU A 35 13.52 15.30 7.04
N SER A 36 12.50 15.29 6.17
CA SER A 36 11.16 15.81 6.46
C SER A 36 10.25 14.76 7.12
N GLN A 37 10.76 13.55 7.40
CA GLN A 37 10.00 12.40 7.91
C GLN A 37 8.75 12.10 7.07
N TYR A 38 8.82 12.37 5.78
CA TYR A 38 7.73 12.20 4.85
C TYR A 38 7.90 10.86 4.15
N PHE A 39 7.18 9.82 4.56
CA PHE A 39 7.33 8.47 4.02
C PHE A 39 6.10 8.09 3.20
N VAL A 40 6.19 8.20 1.87
CA VAL A 40 5.02 8.04 1.00
C VAL A 40 5.37 7.31 -0.28
N ILE A 41 4.58 6.29 -0.60
CA ILE A 41 4.60 5.62 -1.91
C ILE A 41 3.35 6.02 -2.68
N LYS A 42 3.50 6.56 -3.88
CA LYS A 42 2.39 6.81 -4.80
C LYS A 42 2.19 5.58 -5.68
N VAL A 43 1.02 4.97 -5.62
CA VAL A 43 0.64 3.83 -6.47
C VAL A 43 -0.29 4.35 -7.56
N LEU A 44 -0.01 4.00 -8.81
CA LEU A 44 -0.75 4.46 -9.98
C LEU A 44 -1.34 3.27 -10.72
N TRP A 45 -2.62 3.36 -11.11
CA TRP A 45 -3.31 2.34 -11.91
C TRP A 45 -4.09 3.00 -13.05
N ARG A 46 -4.40 2.20 -14.08
CA ARG A 46 -5.27 2.64 -15.17
C ARG A 46 -6.69 2.22 -14.85
N ASP A 47 -7.59 3.20 -14.75
CA ASP A 47 -9.04 2.98 -14.72
C ASP A 47 -9.64 3.69 -15.94
N VAL A 48 -10.01 2.93 -16.97
CA VAL A 48 -10.27 3.45 -18.33
C VAL A 48 -11.28 4.61 -18.31
N PRO A 49 -10.96 5.83 -18.82
CA PRO A 49 -9.76 6.25 -19.56
C PRO A 49 -8.66 6.94 -18.73
N ASN A 50 -8.87 7.11 -17.42
CA ASN A 50 -8.01 7.92 -16.56
C ASN A 50 -6.89 7.10 -15.90
N MET A 51 -5.82 7.81 -15.56
CA MET A 51 -4.78 7.29 -14.69
C MET A 51 -5.07 7.78 -13.27
N GLU A 52 -5.40 6.86 -12.38
CA GLU A 52 -5.68 7.16 -10.99
C GLU A 52 -4.46 6.87 -10.13
N SER A 53 -4.43 7.50 -8.95
CA SER A 53 -3.36 7.26 -7.97
C SER A 53 -3.85 7.38 -6.54
N PHE A 54 -3.19 6.66 -5.64
CA PHE A 54 -3.35 6.83 -4.21
C PHE A 54 -1.98 6.94 -3.55
N ALA A 55 -1.92 7.67 -2.45
CA ALA A 55 -0.72 7.84 -1.65
C ALA A 55 -0.79 6.89 -0.44
N LEU A 56 0.12 5.93 -0.38
CA LEU A 56 0.33 5.08 0.76
C LEU A 56 1.28 5.79 1.74
N ARG A 57 0.73 6.33 2.83
CA ARG A 57 1.54 6.94 3.89
C ARG A 57 2.07 5.85 4.81
N CYS A 58 3.38 5.84 4.98
CA CYS A 58 4.09 4.93 5.87
C CYS A 58 4.51 5.68 7.14
N ARG A 59 4.74 4.93 8.23
CA ARG A 59 5.16 5.49 9.53
C ARG A 59 6.67 5.73 9.60
N ASN A 60 7.44 4.96 8.84
CA ASN A 60 8.90 5.00 8.81
C ASN A 60 9.43 4.40 7.50
N LEU A 61 10.75 4.45 7.31
CA LEU A 61 11.43 3.88 6.14
C LEU A 61 11.29 2.36 6.05
N GLU A 62 11.30 1.65 7.17
CA GLU A 62 11.16 0.20 7.18
C GLU A 62 9.81 -0.23 6.57
N GLU A 63 8.73 0.47 6.90
CA GLU A 63 7.42 0.23 6.32
C GLU A 63 7.39 0.58 4.82
N VAL A 64 8.12 1.62 4.38
CA VAL A 64 8.30 1.92 2.95
C VAL A 64 8.98 0.76 2.23
N ASP A 65 10.09 0.23 2.77
CA ASP A 65 10.83 -0.87 2.15
C ASP A 65 10.00 -2.14 2.04
N VAL A 66 9.22 -2.46 3.08
CA VAL A 66 8.27 -3.60 3.05
C VAL A 66 7.25 -3.42 1.94
N TRP A 67 6.61 -2.25 1.85
CA TRP A 67 5.61 -2.01 0.82
C TRP A 67 6.19 -1.98 -0.59
N LYS A 68 7.40 -1.46 -0.78
CA LYS A 68 8.10 -1.49 -2.07
C LYS A 68 8.37 -2.92 -2.51
N GLY A 69 8.92 -3.76 -1.64
CA GLY A 69 9.14 -5.18 -1.95
C GLY A 69 7.86 -5.90 -2.36
N CYS A 70 6.76 -5.69 -1.64
CA CYS A 70 5.47 -6.26 -2.01
C CYS A 70 4.97 -5.74 -3.37
N LEU A 71 5.09 -4.44 -3.66
CA LEU A 71 4.66 -3.86 -4.93
C LEU A 71 5.52 -4.36 -6.10
N ASP A 72 6.82 -4.51 -5.92
CA ASP A 72 7.74 -5.08 -6.92
C ASP A 72 7.34 -6.52 -7.28
N GLU A 73 7.07 -7.37 -6.28
CA GLU A 73 6.59 -8.74 -6.51
C GLU A 73 5.26 -8.78 -7.28
N LEU A 74 4.31 -7.91 -6.92
CA LEU A 74 3.01 -7.81 -7.61
C LEU A 74 3.17 -7.36 -9.07
N MET A 75 4.07 -6.41 -9.33
CA MET A 75 4.36 -5.93 -10.68
C MET A 75 5.07 -7.00 -11.51
N ALA A 76 6.00 -7.77 -10.92
CA ALA A 76 6.65 -8.88 -11.58
C ALA A 76 5.66 -9.99 -11.97
N GLN A 77 4.76 -10.37 -11.07
CA GLN A 77 3.69 -11.33 -11.36
C GLN A 77 2.77 -10.87 -12.49
N LYS A 78 2.49 -9.57 -12.56
CA LYS A 78 1.71 -8.99 -13.67
C LYS A 78 2.46 -9.13 -15.01
N GLN A 79 3.77 -8.90 -15.03
CA GLN A 79 4.58 -9.00 -16.25
C GLN A 79 4.65 -10.44 -16.76
N MET A 80 4.88 -11.42 -15.87
CA MET A 80 4.90 -12.84 -16.25
C MET A 80 3.59 -13.28 -16.91
N LYS A 81 2.43 -12.89 -16.36
CA LYS A 81 1.11 -13.22 -16.94
C LYS A 81 0.80 -12.56 -18.28
N LYS A 82 1.61 -11.60 -18.74
CA LYS A 82 1.45 -10.99 -20.07
C LYS A 82 2.23 -11.73 -21.16
N GLU A 83 3.21 -12.55 -20.77
CA GLU A 83 4.08 -13.28 -21.68
C GLU A 83 3.57 -14.70 -22.01
N ASP A 84 2.63 -15.21 -21.21
CA ASP A 84 1.82 -16.42 -21.48
C ASP A 84 0.57 -16.11 -22.32
#